data_AF-A0A6N6KZN4-F1
#
_entry.id   AF-A0A6N6KZN4-F1
#
_cell.length_a   1.000
_cell.length_b   1.000
_cell.length_c   1.000
_cell.angle_alpha   90.00
_cell.angle_beta   90.00
_cell.angle_gamma   90.00
#
_symmetry.space_group_name_H-M   'P 1'
#
loop_
_entity.id
_entity.type
_entity.pdbx_description
1 polymer ?
#
loop_
_entity_poly.entity_id
_entity_poly.type
_entity_poly.pdbx_seq_one_letter_code
_entity_poly.pdbx_strand_id
1 'polypeptide(L)'
;MKHNTLFALFAIVLVACSGATETQSAVPDNTPQEAVQPTVEEGAAPEVVDNGEEESDAGTLLTVTTGIAQSSSSCAAMAQCSGQVARPSLCGELSADDGTVWQLPAPITDGATAVDIHNDCTGPGNNPDFESQLSTQVIDEGGTEITAYLFADNYFEFYANGQFVGRDSIGFTPFNSAAARYQVNYPVTYAVLLVDWEGYLGVGLEDRNGSYHIGDGGFIASFSDGTVTNADWKCQVYYVAPVDDASCVAVDANGNLDSSACPSSDNAVSCVNNDPENTCQAVHAALPADWDSPTFDDSTWLPASTFTADDVTNAEGFRNYENTLFSGADFIWSSNLDLDNQVVCRSTVSAP
;
A
#
# COMPACT_ATOMS: atom_id res chain seq x y z
N MET A 1 29.98 -53.60 -18.49
CA MET A 1 30.29 -54.08 -17.12
C MET A 1 29.21 -53.53 -16.21
N LYS A 2 28.17 -54.32 -15.95
CA LYS A 2 27.94 -55.11 -14.72
C LYS A 2 27.63 -54.26 -13.47
N HIS A 3 26.36 -54.35 -13.06
CA HIS A 3 25.83 -54.44 -11.67
C HIS A 3 26.00 -53.17 -10.80
N ASN A 4 25.04 -52.74 -9.97
CA ASN A 4 24.16 -53.54 -9.12
C ASN A 4 22.94 -52.74 -8.65
N THR A 5 21.81 -53.42 -8.57
CA THR A 5 20.60 -53.09 -7.81
C THR A 5 20.82 -53.36 -6.32
N LEU A 6 20.24 -52.57 -5.41
CA LEU A 6 19.88 -53.09 -4.07
C LEU A 6 18.65 -52.37 -3.48
N PHE A 7 17.67 -53.19 -3.15
CA PHE A 7 16.46 -52.94 -2.34
C PHE A 7 16.73 -53.38 -0.90
N ALA A 8 16.22 -52.67 0.11
CA ALA A 8 15.71 -53.16 1.41
C ALA A 8 15.34 -51.94 2.29
N LEU A 9 14.11 -51.70 2.78
CA LEU A 9 13.14 -52.40 3.65
C LEU A 9 13.13 -51.87 5.11
N PHE A 10 11.94 -51.38 5.51
CA PHE A 10 11.30 -51.33 6.85
C PHE A 10 11.90 -50.53 8.03
N ALA A 11 11.10 -49.60 8.56
CA ALA A 11 10.52 -49.72 9.91
C ALA A 11 9.36 -48.73 10.13
N ILE A 12 8.17 -49.27 10.41
CA ILE A 12 6.98 -48.59 10.91
C ILE A 12 7.12 -48.52 12.44
N VAL A 13 6.82 -47.36 13.04
CA VAL A 13 6.56 -47.25 14.48
C VAL A 13 5.15 -46.69 14.68
N LEU A 14 4.23 -47.58 15.07
CA LEU A 14 2.99 -47.25 15.77
C LEU A 14 3.32 -47.01 17.25
N VAL A 15 2.75 -45.95 17.83
CA VAL A 15 2.48 -45.90 19.27
C VAL A 15 1.02 -45.52 19.46
N ALA A 16 0.28 -46.44 20.07
CA ALA A 16 -1.04 -46.24 20.63
C ALA A 16 -1.02 -46.79 22.07
N CYS A 17 -1.60 -46.03 23.01
CA CYS A 17 -2.23 -46.46 24.27
C CYS A 17 -2.73 -45.17 24.96
N SER A 18 -4.03 -44.88 25.03
CA SER A 18 -5.12 -45.48 25.84
C SER A 18 -5.22 -44.88 27.26
N GLY A 19 -6.44 -44.50 27.65
CA GLY A 19 -6.77 -44.10 29.02
C GLY A 19 -7.99 -43.18 29.13
N ALA A 20 -9.19 -43.75 29.05
CA ALA A 20 -10.45 -43.08 29.41
C ALA A 20 -10.83 -43.39 30.88
N THR A 21 -11.51 -42.47 31.56
CA THR A 21 -12.47 -42.82 32.63
C THR A 21 -13.49 -41.69 32.80
N GLU A 22 -14.77 -42.03 32.61
CA GLU A 22 -15.95 -41.22 32.95
C GLU A 22 -16.33 -41.41 34.43
N THR A 23 -16.99 -40.41 35.03
CA THR A 23 -18.19 -40.67 35.85
C THR A 23 -19.10 -39.42 35.96
N GLN A 24 -20.38 -39.65 35.61
CA GLN A 24 -21.67 -38.97 35.89
C GLN A 24 -21.83 -38.30 37.28
N SER A 25 -22.82 -37.47 37.64
CA SER A 25 -24.05 -36.85 37.08
C SER A 25 -24.67 -36.01 38.24
N ALA A 26 -25.38 -34.91 37.97
CA ALA A 26 -26.70 -34.61 38.56
C ALA A 26 -27.22 -33.21 38.15
N VAL A 27 -28.49 -33.20 37.71
CA VAL A 27 -29.35 -32.07 37.33
C VAL A 27 -30.29 -31.73 38.51
N PRO A 28 -30.71 -30.47 38.70
CA PRO A 28 -32.14 -30.09 38.53
C PRO A 28 -32.28 -28.64 38.02
N ASP A 29 -33.42 -28.02 37.71
CA ASP A 29 -34.80 -28.33 37.26
C ASP A 29 -35.42 -26.91 37.02
N ASN A 30 -36.41 -26.78 36.15
CA ASN A 30 -36.83 -25.52 35.53
C ASN A 30 -38.13 -24.92 36.12
N THR A 31 -38.12 -23.60 36.40
CA THR A 31 -39.23 -22.59 36.39
C THR A 31 -40.37 -22.64 37.45
N PRO A 32 -41.17 -21.54 37.65
CA PRO A 32 -40.93 -20.08 37.58
C PRO A 32 -41.53 -19.30 38.80
N GLN A 33 -41.07 -18.08 39.10
CA GLN A 33 -41.90 -17.12 39.86
C GLN A 33 -41.56 -15.65 39.58
N GLU A 34 -42.62 -14.85 39.40
CA GLU A 34 -42.62 -13.44 39.01
C GLU A 34 -42.75 -12.50 40.23
N ALA A 35 -42.08 -11.34 40.10
CA ALA A 35 -42.29 -10.03 40.75
C ALA A 35 -42.10 -9.86 42.28
N VAL A 36 -41.25 -8.89 42.66
CA VAL A 36 -41.63 -7.56 43.23
C VAL A 36 -40.37 -6.64 43.22
N GLN A 37 -40.51 -5.42 42.70
CA GLN A 37 -39.49 -4.35 42.71
C GLN A 37 -39.29 -3.74 44.11
N PRO A 38 -38.13 -3.11 44.35
CA PRO A 38 -38.19 -1.76 44.91
C PRO A 38 -37.29 -0.75 44.16
N THR A 39 -37.83 0.45 44.10
CA THR A 39 -37.27 1.74 43.66
C THR A 39 -35.95 2.10 44.36
N VAL A 40 -34.98 2.64 43.60
CA VAL A 40 -33.85 3.41 44.14
C VAL A 40 -33.66 4.69 43.34
N GLU A 41 -33.50 5.77 44.10
CA GLU A 41 -33.36 7.17 43.74
C GLU A 41 -32.23 7.48 42.76
N GLU A 42 -32.48 8.52 41.97
CA GLU A 42 -31.57 9.22 41.08
C GLU A 42 -30.53 10.01 41.91
N GLY A 43 -29.29 9.53 41.92
CA GLY A 43 -28.15 10.19 42.55
C GLY A 43 -27.18 10.71 41.48
N ALA A 44 -26.93 12.01 41.51
CA ALA A 44 -26.07 12.75 40.59
C ALA A 44 -24.65 12.14 40.44
N ALA A 45 -24.18 12.06 39.19
CA ALA A 45 -22.80 11.72 38.86
C ALA A 45 -21.83 12.85 39.27
N PRO A 46 -20.63 12.54 39.76
CA PRO A 46 -19.65 13.56 40.12
C PRO A 46 -19.00 14.16 38.87
N GLU A 47 -18.82 15.49 38.90
CA GLU A 47 -18.03 16.26 37.93
C GLU A 47 -16.62 15.70 37.83
N VAL A 48 -16.25 15.25 36.62
CA VAL A 48 -14.86 14.97 36.27
C VAL A 48 -14.20 16.31 35.96
N VAL A 49 -13.21 16.66 36.79
CA VAL A 49 -12.33 17.80 36.57
C VAL A 49 -11.43 17.45 35.39
N ASP A 50 -11.73 18.07 34.25
CA ASP A 50 -10.89 18.08 33.06
C ASP A 50 -9.62 18.90 33.36
N ASN A 51 -8.54 18.20 33.69
CA ASN A 51 -7.21 18.78 33.63
C ASN A 51 -6.77 18.68 32.18
N GLY A 52 -7.11 19.70 31.39
CA GLY A 52 -6.67 19.84 30.02
C GLY A 52 -5.17 19.63 29.91
N GLU A 53 -4.78 18.48 29.35
CA GLU A 53 -3.50 18.33 28.70
C GLU A 53 -3.64 19.04 27.37
N GLU A 54 -2.96 20.18 27.25
CA GLU A 54 -2.73 20.83 25.97
C GLU A 54 -2.15 19.77 25.02
N GLU A 55 -2.90 19.39 23.98
CA GLU A 55 -2.32 18.70 22.83
C GLU A 55 -1.23 19.61 22.28
N SER A 56 0.01 19.26 22.62
CA SER A 56 1.18 19.89 22.01
C SER A 56 1.15 19.53 20.54
N ASP A 57 1.00 20.57 19.71
CA ASP A 57 1.29 20.63 18.28
C ASP A 57 2.38 19.62 17.90
N ALA A 58 1.97 18.42 17.49
CA ALA A 58 2.85 17.36 17.06
C ALA A 58 3.23 17.68 15.62
N GLY A 59 4.12 18.67 15.45
CA GLY A 59 4.80 18.86 14.18
C GLY A 59 5.35 17.53 13.70
N THR A 60 5.03 17.15 12.46
CA THR A 60 5.41 15.86 11.87
C THR A 60 6.87 15.55 12.18
N LEU A 61 7.11 14.46 12.91
CA LEU A 61 8.46 14.03 13.26
C LEU A 61 9.13 13.47 12.01
N LEU A 62 9.85 14.32 11.30
CA LEU A 62 10.69 13.92 10.18
C LEU A 62 11.80 13.02 10.67
N THR A 63 11.96 11.88 10.03
CA THR A 63 13.01 10.93 10.35
C THR A 63 13.91 10.74 9.15
N VAL A 64 15.22 10.79 9.37
CA VAL A 64 16.22 10.55 8.33
C VAL A 64 16.86 9.19 8.59
N THR A 65 16.94 8.37 7.54
CA THR A 65 17.73 7.14 7.53
C THR A 65 18.89 7.29 6.55
N THR A 66 19.95 6.51 6.73
CA THR A 66 21.11 6.49 5.81
C THR A 66 21.47 5.04 5.48
N GLY A 67 21.63 4.77 4.19
CA GLY A 67 21.97 3.46 3.67
C GLY A 67 20.81 2.47 3.61
N ILE A 68 21.13 1.27 3.12
CA ILE A 68 20.13 0.23 2.85
C ILE A 68 19.60 -0.45 4.13
N ALA A 69 18.42 -1.05 4.00
CA ALA A 69 17.76 -1.85 5.03
C ALA A 69 18.68 -2.93 5.60
N GLN A 70 18.65 -3.07 6.92
CA GLN A 70 19.47 -4.04 7.66
C GLN A 70 19.01 -5.48 7.41
N SER A 71 17.73 -5.65 7.09
CA SER A 71 17.13 -6.93 6.73
C SER A 71 16.05 -6.74 5.68
N SER A 72 16.06 -7.60 4.67
CA SER A 72 15.02 -7.67 3.65
C SER A 72 14.67 -9.13 3.34
N SER A 73 13.44 -9.33 2.88
CA SER A 73 12.95 -10.63 2.40
C SER A 73 11.91 -10.41 1.31
N SER A 74 11.55 -11.46 0.58
CA SER A 74 10.41 -11.39 -0.33
C SER A 74 9.17 -10.92 0.43
N CYS A 75 8.51 -9.90 -0.09
CA CYS A 75 7.31 -9.38 0.53
C CYS A 75 6.20 -10.41 0.47
N ALA A 76 5.74 -10.90 1.62
CA ALA A 76 4.77 -12.00 1.70
C ALA A 76 3.41 -11.66 1.07
N ALA A 77 3.09 -10.36 1.04
CA ALA A 77 1.88 -9.82 0.43
C ALA A 77 1.89 -9.86 -1.11
N MET A 78 3.07 -9.96 -1.73
CA MET A 78 3.25 -9.85 -3.18
C MET A 78 3.36 -11.21 -3.85
N ALA A 79 2.81 -11.31 -5.06
CA ALA A 79 2.92 -12.52 -5.85
C ALA A 79 4.38 -12.80 -6.24
N GLN A 80 4.69 -14.08 -6.43
CA GLN A 80 5.99 -14.52 -6.93
C GLN A 80 5.85 -14.94 -8.39
N CYS A 81 6.59 -14.29 -9.28
CA CYS A 81 6.45 -14.55 -10.71
C CYS A 81 6.89 -15.95 -11.10
N SER A 82 6.15 -16.58 -12.00
CA SER A 82 6.46 -17.90 -12.52
C SER A 82 7.10 -17.80 -13.91
N GLY A 83 8.42 -18.01 -13.99
CA GLY A 83 9.10 -18.26 -15.26
C GLY A 83 9.40 -17.03 -16.14
N GLN A 84 9.14 -15.81 -15.67
CA GLN A 84 9.57 -14.56 -16.31
C GLN A 84 10.75 -13.91 -15.58
N VAL A 85 11.48 -13.02 -16.27
CA VAL A 85 12.46 -12.14 -15.62
C VAL A 85 11.67 -11.06 -14.89
N ALA A 86 11.75 -11.10 -13.57
CA ALA A 86 11.05 -10.18 -12.67
C ALA A 86 12.05 -9.67 -11.63
N ARG A 87 11.92 -8.40 -11.26
CA ARG A 87 12.56 -7.85 -10.07
C ARG A 87 11.70 -8.24 -8.87
N PRO A 88 12.25 -8.93 -7.86
CA PRO A 88 11.47 -9.40 -6.73
C PRO A 88 11.01 -8.22 -5.88
N SER A 89 9.74 -8.24 -5.48
CA SER A 89 9.23 -7.32 -4.46
C SER A 89 9.80 -7.69 -3.10
N LEU A 90 10.69 -6.85 -2.58
CA LEU A 90 11.26 -7.01 -1.25
C LEU A 90 10.50 -6.15 -0.24
N CYS A 91 10.37 -6.66 0.98
CA CYS A 91 9.93 -5.90 2.15
C CYS A 91 10.95 -6.09 3.29
N GLY A 92 11.11 -5.06 4.10
CA GLY A 92 12.12 -5.03 5.15
C GLY A 92 11.89 -3.93 6.17
N GLU A 93 12.87 -3.76 7.05
CA GLU A 93 12.86 -2.74 8.07
C GLU A 93 14.20 -2.00 8.11
N LEU A 94 14.14 -0.71 8.41
CA LEU A 94 15.31 0.12 8.65
C LEU A 94 15.09 0.97 9.89
N SER A 95 16.09 0.99 10.78
CA SER A 95 16.07 1.84 11.97
C SER A 95 16.83 3.13 11.72
N ALA A 96 16.23 4.25 12.09
CA ALA A 96 16.89 5.54 12.15
C ALA A 96 17.73 5.69 13.44
N ASP A 97 18.56 6.73 13.48
CA ASP A 97 19.47 7.00 14.61
C ASP A 97 18.72 7.30 15.92
N ASP A 98 17.49 7.81 15.84
CA ASP A 98 16.62 8.05 16.98
C ASP A 98 15.90 6.78 17.50
N GLY A 99 16.09 5.65 16.81
CA GLY A 99 15.49 4.35 17.14
C GLY A 99 14.12 4.11 16.49
N THR A 100 13.59 5.06 15.71
CA THR A 100 12.37 4.86 14.93
C THR A 100 12.61 3.78 13.88
N VAL A 101 11.65 2.86 13.72
CA VAL A 101 11.73 1.76 12.76
C VAL A 101 10.73 2.00 11.64
N TRP A 102 11.21 1.97 10.40
CA TRP A 102 10.43 2.14 9.18
C TRP A 102 10.26 0.82 8.45
N GLN A 103 9.03 0.54 8.01
CA GLN A 103 8.74 -0.56 7.09
C GLN A 103 9.00 -0.10 5.66
N LEU A 104 9.77 -0.89 4.92
CA LEU A 104 10.21 -0.55 3.57
C LEU A 104 9.66 -1.55 2.54
N PRO A 105 9.28 -1.08 1.34
CA PRO A 105 9.23 0.33 0.93
C PRO A 105 8.06 1.11 1.55
N ALA A 106 7.03 0.41 2.05
CA ALA A 106 5.91 0.97 2.78
C ALA A 106 5.25 -0.10 3.67
N PRO A 107 4.45 0.27 4.68
CA PRO A 107 3.52 -0.66 5.31
C PRO A 107 2.49 -1.15 4.28
N ILE A 108 2.41 -2.46 4.07
CA ILE A 108 1.48 -3.07 3.11
C ILE A 108 0.26 -3.63 3.86
N THR A 109 -0.93 -3.20 3.44
CA THR A 109 -2.21 -3.61 4.00
C THR A 109 -2.54 -5.03 3.58
N ASP A 110 -2.85 -5.89 4.55
CA ASP A 110 -3.34 -7.24 4.26
C ASP A 110 -4.75 -7.20 3.67
N GLY A 111 -4.98 -7.95 2.59
CA GLY A 111 -6.25 -7.89 1.87
C GLY A 111 -6.22 -8.55 0.51
N ALA A 112 -7.37 -8.48 -0.16
CA ALA A 112 -7.54 -9.01 -1.51
C ALA A 112 -6.71 -8.22 -2.53
N THR A 113 -6.15 -8.94 -3.50
CA THR A 113 -5.62 -8.33 -4.72
C THR A 113 -6.77 -7.96 -5.65
N ALA A 114 -6.64 -6.85 -6.37
CA ALA A 114 -7.54 -6.51 -7.46
C ALA A 114 -7.49 -7.57 -8.58
N VAL A 115 -8.53 -7.61 -9.41
CA VAL A 115 -8.63 -8.57 -10.52
C VAL A 115 -7.70 -8.13 -11.63
N ASP A 116 -6.77 -8.99 -12.05
CA ASP A 116 -5.83 -8.67 -13.13
C ASP A 116 -6.56 -8.38 -14.46
N ILE A 117 -6.32 -7.21 -15.03
CA ILE A 117 -6.62 -6.87 -16.42
C ILE A 117 -5.50 -7.39 -17.33
N HIS A 118 -4.24 -7.21 -16.91
CA HIS A 118 -3.06 -7.76 -17.57
C HIS A 118 -2.01 -8.10 -16.52
N ASN A 119 -1.49 -9.32 -16.53
CA ASN A 119 -0.46 -9.75 -15.56
C ASN A 119 0.47 -10.79 -16.22
N ASP A 120 1.71 -10.39 -16.51
CA ASP A 120 2.77 -11.27 -17.05
C ASP A 120 3.53 -12.06 -15.97
N CYS A 121 3.37 -11.69 -14.70
CA CYS A 121 4.10 -12.28 -13.59
C CYS A 121 3.53 -13.67 -13.22
N THR A 122 2.23 -13.73 -12.93
CA THR A 122 1.52 -14.94 -12.54
C THR A 122 0.46 -15.37 -13.54
N GLY A 123 0.10 -14.49 -14.47
CA GLY A 123 -0.89 -14.74 -15.50
C GLY A 123 -0.28 -14.97 -16.89
N PRO A 124 -1.14 -15.15 -17.91
CA PRO A 124 -0.71 -15.25 -19.31
C PRO A 124 -0.46 -13.88 -19.98
N GLY A 125 -0.36 -12.79 -19.22
CA GLY A 125 -0.41 -11.41 -19.71
C GLY A 125 -1.84 -10.90 -19.76
N ASN A 126 -2.29 -10.46 -20.94
CA ASN A 126 -3.62 -9.87 -21.15
C ASN A 126 -4.76 -10.82 -20.75
N ASN A 127 -5.64 -10.37 -19.85
CA ASN A 127 -6.83 -11.08 -19.39
C ASN A 127 -8.10 -10.44 -19.99
N PRO A 128 -8.63 -10.94 -21.12
CA PRO A 128 -9.83 -10.36 -21.73
C PRO A 128 -11.12 -10.66 -20.95
N ASP A 129 -11.09 -11.62 -20.01
CA ASP A 129 -12.25 -12.10 -19.27
C ASP A 129 -12.37 -11.48 -17.87
N PHE A 130 -11.52 -10.49 -17.54
CA PHE A 130 -11.42 -9.88 -16.20
C PHE A 130 -12.78 -9.39 -15.67
N GLU A 131 -13.65 -8.84 -16.53
CA GLU A 131 -14.96 -8.34 -16.13
C GLU A 131 -15.87 -9.42 -15.52
N SER A 132 -15.75 -10.67 -16.01
CA SER A 132 -16.52 -11.81 -15.50
C SER A 132 -15.99 -12.33 -14.16
N GLN A 133 -14.78 -11.92 -13.78
CA GLN A 133 -14.09 -12.30 -12.55
C GLN A 133 -14.33 -11.28 -11.43
N LEU A 134 -14.84 -10.08 -11.76
CA LEU A 134 -15.17 -9.05 -10.78
C LEU A 134 -16.33 -9.49 -9.87
N SER A 135 -16.11 -9.38 -8.57
CA SER A 135 -17.14 -9.46 -7.53
C SER A 135 -17.33 -8.09 -6.88
N THR A 136 -18.58 -7.66 -6.71
CA THR A 136 -18.87 -6.38 -6.06
C THR A 136 -18.65 -6.47 -4.56
N GLN A 137 -17.72 -5.68 -4.04
CA GLN A 137 -17.60 -5.42 -2.61
C GLN A 137 -18.61 -4.35 -2.19
N VAL A 138 -19.47 -4.66 -1.22
CA VAL A 138 -20.46 -3.70 -0.72
C VAL A 138 -19.83 -2.87 0.39
N ILE A 139 -19.51 -1.61 0.11
CA ILE A 139 -19.06 -0.62 1.11
C ILE A 139 -20.30 0.02 1.75
N ASP A 140 -21.21 0.49 0.92
CA ASP A 140 -22.47 1.10 1.32
C ASP A 140 -23.66 0.36 0.69
N GLU A 141 -24.54 -0.22 1.51
CA GLU A 141 -25.75 -0.87 1.01
C GLU A 141 -26.63 0.10 0.21
N GLY A 142 -26.95 -0.26 -1.03
CA GLY A 142 -27.77 0.57 -1.91
C GLY A 142 -27.02 1.73 -2.57
N GLY A 143 -25.70 1.84 -2.38
CA GLY A 143 -24.84 2.78 -3.07
C GLY A 143 -24.74 2.53 -4.58
N THR A 144 -24.00 3.38 -5.26
CA THR A 144 -23.71 3.22 -6.70
C THR A 144 -22.63 2.17 -6.88
N GLU A 145 -22.85 1.23 -7.81
CA GLU A 145 -21.82 0.26 -8.20
C GLU A 145 -20.84 0.93 -9.17
N ILE A 146 -19.56 0.91 -8.81
CA ILE A 146 -18.46 1.53 -9.54
C ILE A 146 -17.39 0.48 -9.80
N THR A 147 -16.85 0.46 -11.02
CA THR A 147 -15.66 -0.32 -11.37
C THR A 147 -14.48 0.65 -11.54
N ALA A 148 -13.41 0.43 -10.81
CA ALA A 148 -12.12 1.10 -10.98
C ALA A 148 -11.22 0.29 -11.92
N TYR A 149 -10.49 0.98 -12.79
CA TYR A 149 -9.42 0.45 -13.62
C TYR A 149 -8.13 1.15 -13.23
N LEU A 150 -7.11 0.39 -12.85
CA LEU A 150 -5.96 0.85 -12.08
C LEU A 150 -4.67 0.35 -12.73
N PHE A 151 -3.67 1.21 -12.83
CA PHE A 151 -2.30 0.85 -13.20
C PHE A 151 -1.33 1.71 -12.38
N ALA A 152 -0.27 1.07 -11.87
CA ALA A 152 0.82 1.74 -11.18
C ALA A 152 2.17 1.31 -11.74
N ASP A 153 3.07 2.27 -11.82
CA ASP A 153 4.51 2.06 -11.88
C ASP A 153 5.02 2.41 -10.46
N ASN A 154 5.10 1.48 -9.50
CA ASN A 154 4.92 0.03 -9.63
C ASN A 154 3.70 -0.53 -8.89
N TYR A 155 3.26 0.09 -7.78
CA TYR A 155 2.29 -0.53 -6.87
C TYR A 155 1.23 0.43 -6.35
N PHE A 156 0.02 -0.09 -6.11
CA PHE A 156 -1.07 0.64 -5.48
C PHE A 156 -1.83 -0.18 -4.41
N GLU A 157 -2.44 0.52 -3.47
CA GLU A 157 -3.59 0.08 -2.67
C GLU A 157 -4.72 1.07 -2.85
N PHE A 158 -5.92 0.59 -3.15
CA PHE A 158 -7.08 1.42 -3.44
C PHE A 158 -8.15 1.32 -2.35
N TYR A 159 -8.67 2.48 -1.98
CA TYR A 159 -9.68 2.69 -0.94
C TYR A 159 -10.82 3.56 -1.46
N ALA A 160 -12.04 3.24 -1.05
CA ALA A 160 -13.21 4.07 -1.28
C ALA A 160 -13.95 4.29 0.05
N ASN A 161 -14.20 5.56 0.39
CA ASN A 161 -14.78 5.97 1.69
C ASN A 161 -14.08 5.34 2.90
N GLY A 162 -12.73 5.27 2.88
CA GLY A 162 -11.92 4.69 3.95
C GLY A 162 -12.06 3.18 4.11
N GLN A 163 -12.59 2.47 3.11
CA GLN A 163 -12.60 1.01 3.08
C GLN A 163 -11.62 0.50 2.05
N PHE A 164 -10.74 -0.42 2.46
CA PHE A 164 -9.84 -1.12 1.56
C PHE A 164 -10.62 -1.90 0.51
N VAL A 165 -10.38 -1.59 -0.76
CA VAL A 165 -11.05 -2.23 -1.90
C VAL A 165 -10.19 -3.34 -2.50
N GLY A 166 -8.90 -3.06 -2.66
CA GLY A 166 -7.96 -4.01 -3.21
C GLY A 166 -6.60 -3.38 -3.45
N ARG A 167 -5.60 -4.23 -3.54
CA ARG A 167 -4.23 -3.84 -3.86
C ARG A 167 -3.76 -4.44 -5.16
N ASP A 168 -2.65 -3.92 -5.65
CA ASP A 168 -1.91 -4.59 -6.70
C ASP A 168 -1.45 -5.99 -6.27
N SER A 169 -1.42 -6.93 -7.21
CA SER A 169 -0.89 -8.28 -6.99
C SER A 169 0.64 -8.32 -7.12
N ILE A 170 1.23 -7.39 -7.88
CA ILE A 170 2.67 -7.33 -8.15
C ILE A 170 3.23 -6.03 -7.56
N GLY A 171 4.30 -6.14 -6.77
CA GLY A 171 4.88 -4.97 -6.13
C GLY A 171 5.90 -4.23 -7.00
N PHE A 172 6.71 -4.95 -7.79
CA PHE A 172 7.84 -4.35 -8.49
C PHE A 172 7.77 -4.56 -10.00
N THR A 173 8.26 -5.67 -10.57
CA THR A 173 8.08 -5.94 -12.00
C THR A 173 7.72 -7.40 -12.26
N PRO A 174 7.04 -7.70 -13.39
CA PRO A 174 6.51 -6.79 -14.41
C PRO A 174 5.31 -5.95 -13.94
N PHE A 175 5.13 -4.77 -14.52
CA PHE A 175 3.97 -3.91 -14.23
C PHE A 175 2.68 -4.52 -14.82
N ASN A 176 1.62 -4.50 -14.03
CA ASN A 176 0.31 -5.05 -14.36
C ASN A 176 -0.76 -3.96 -14.29
N SER A 177 -1.94 -4.26 -14.83
CA SER A 177 -3.13 -3.44 -14.62
C SER A 177 -4.21 -4.29 -14.00
N ALA A 178 -5.09 -3.66 -13.23
CA ALA A 178 -6.09 -4.35 -12.44
C ALA A 178 -7.43 -3.60 -12.39
N ALA A 179 -8.48 -4.34 -12.05
CA ALA A 179 -9.83 -3.83 -11.88
C ALA A 179 -10.40 -4.24 -10.52
N ALA A 180 -11.21 -3.36 -9.94
CA ALA A 180 -11.99 -3.67 -8.75
C ALA A 180 -13.41 -3.12 -8.89
N ARG A 181 -14.40 -3.85 -8.35
CA ARG A 181 -15.80 -3.43 -8.36
C ARG A 181 -16.35 -3.34 -6.95
N TYR A 182 -16.98 -2.22 -6.65
CA TYR A 182 -17.48 -1.91 -5.31
C TYR A 182 -18.78 -1.11 -5.39
N GLN A 183 -19.52 -1.08 -4.30
CA GLN A 183 -20.77 -0.33 -4.16
C GLN A 183 -20.62 0.70 -3.05
N VAL A 184 -20.78 1.99 -3.35
CA VAL A 184 -20.45 3.10 -2.44
C VAL A 184 -21.42 4.28 -2.57
N ASN A 185 -21.62 5.04 -1.50
CA ASN A 185 -22.43 6.26 -1.49
C ASN A 185 -21.62 7.50 -1.88
N TYR A 186 -22.30 8.46 -2.50
CA TYR A 186 -21.78 9.80 -2.70
C TYR A 186 -22.05 10.70 -1.48
N PRO A 187 -21.19 11.70 -1.19
CA PRO A 187 -19.90 11.94 -1.85
C PRO A 187 -18.94 10.77 -1.61
N VAL A 188 -18.20 10.40 -2.65
CA VAL A 188 -17.20 9.32 -2.59
C VAL A 188 -15.82 9.93 -2.48
N THR A 189 -15.05 9.46 -1.50
CA THR A 189 -13.61 9.74 -1.40
C THR A 189 -12.86 8.54 -1.95
N TYR A 190 -12.15 8.74 -3.06
CA TYR A 190 -11.16 7.83 -3.57
C TYR A 190 -9.81 8.16 -2.92
N ALA A 191 -9.16 7.15 -2.35
CA ALA A 191 -7.83 7.29 -1.78
C ALA A 191 -6.96 6.14 -2.26
N VAL A 192 -5.70 6.45 -2.60
CA VAL A 192 -4.72 5.45 -3.03
C VAL A 192 -3.41 5.63 -2.28
N LEU A 193 -2.87 4.53 -1.78
CA LEU A 193 -1.47 4.45 -1.36
C LEU A 193 -0.68 3.91 -2.54
N LEU A 194 0.39 4.59 -2.89
CA LEU A 194 1.21 4.32 -4.06
C LEU A 194 2.66 4.13 -3.61
N VAL A 195 3.34 3.18 -4.26
CA VAL A 195 4.73 2.87 -3.97
C VAL A 195 5.51 2.76 -5.29
N ASP A 196 6.57 3.54 -5.40
CA ASP A 196 7.69 3.24 -6.31
C ASP A 196 8.57 2.20 -5.60
N TRP A 197 8.62 0.99 -6.14
CA TRP A 197 9.18 -0.16 -5.44
C TRP A 197 10.68 -0.23 -5.71
N GLU A 198 11.47 -0.11 -4.66
CA GLU A 198 12.93 -0.12 -4.78
C GLU A 198 13.52 -1.55 -4.74
N GLY A 199 14.65 -1.74 -5.45
CA GLY A 199 15.45 -2.97 -5.38
C GLY A 199 16.44 -2.98 -4.22
N TYR A 200 16.83 -1.80 -3.77
CA TYR A 200 17.77 -1.56 -2.67
C TYR A 200 17.03 -0.83 -1.54
N LEU A 201 16.28 -1.58 -0.73
CA LEU A 201 15.40 -1.04 0.32
C LEU A 201 16.09 0.04 1.17
N GLY A 202 15.43 1.18 1.37
CA GLY A 202 15.86 2.28 2.24
C GLY A 202 16.56 3.44 1.52
N VAL A 203 16.81 3.33 0.21
CA VAL A 203 17.51 4.37 -0.56
C VAL A 203 16.85 4.71 -1.90
N GLY A 204 15.68 4.17 -2.22
CA GLY A 204 14.91 4.50 -3.44
C GLY A 204 15.63 4.13 -4.74
N LEU A 205 16.48 3.10 -4.71
CA LEU A 205 17.29 2.72 -5.86
C LEU A 205 16.91 1.34 -6.39
N GLU A 206 17.06 1.18 -7.69
CA GLU A 206 16.90 -0.08 -8.41
C GLU A 206 18.21 -0.51 -9.11
N ASP A 207 18.29 -1.81 -9.44
CA ASP A 207 19.37 -2.31 -10.29
C ASP A 207 19.01 -2.15 -11.76
N ARG A 208 19.86 -1.42 -12.49
CA ARG A 208 19.81 -1.31 -13.94
C ARG A 208 21.10 -1.80 -14.57
N ASN A 209 21.13 -3.10 -14.87
CA ASN A 209 22.28 -3.79 -15.47
C ASN A 209 23.55 -3.73 -14.59
N GLY A 210 23.40 -3.96 -13.28
CA GLY A 210 24.51 -3.94 -12.33
C GLY A 210 24.97 -2.54 -11.93
N SER A 211 24.12 -1.53 -12.11
CA SER A 211 24.35 -0.15 -11.68
C SER A 211 23.14 0.34 -10.89
N TYR A 212 23.40 1.17 -9.88
CA TYR A 212 22.35 1.88 -9.15
C TYR A 212 21.67 2.89 -10.07
N HIS A 213 20.34 2.91 -10.00
CA HIS A 213 19.51 3.80 -10.78
C HIS A 213 18.36 4.31 -9.92
N ILE A 214 18.08 5.60 -10.01
CA ILE A 214 16.85 6.18 -9.49
C ILE A 214 15.72 5.70 -10.41
N GLY A 215 14.73 5.04 -9.81
CA GLY A 215 13.51 4.60 -10.51
C GLY A 215 12.55 5.75 -10.73
N ASP A 216 11.35 5.42 -11.17
CA ASP A 216 10.27 6.36 -11.32
C ASP A 216 8.95 5.72 -10.87
N GLY A 217 8.12 6.56 -10.24
CA GLY A 217 6.76 6.21 -9.87
C GLY A 217 5.75 6.52 -10.96
N GLY A 218 4.47 6.32 -10.65
CA GLY A 218 3.37 6.85 -11.44
C GLY A 218 2.10 6.05 -11.28
N PHE A 219 0.95 6.73 -11.28
CA PHE A 219 -0.34 6.08 -11.14
C PHE A 219 -1.36 6.66 -12.11
N ILE A 220 -2.14 5.79 -12.74
CA ILE A 220 -3.25 6.19 -13.60
C ILE A 220 -4.49 5.34 -13.30
N ALA A 221 -5.64 6.01 -13.23
CA ALA A 221 -6.90 5.32 -13.02
C ALA A 221 -8.07 5.99 -13.72
N SER A 222 -9.06 5.17 -14.05
CA SER A 222 -10.38 5.61 -14.46
C SER A 222 -11.45 4.81 -13.72
N PHE A 223 -12.62 5.41 -13.59
CA PHE A 223 -13.73 4.87 -12.83
C PHE A 223 -14.99 4.90 -13.68
N SER A 224 -15.86 3.89 -13.52
CA SER A 224 -17.08 3.78 -14.33
C SER A 224 -18.13 4.85 -14.04
N ASP A 225 -17.94 5.67 -13.01
CA ASP A 225 -18.72 6.89 -12.74
C ASP A 225 -18.25 8.09 -13.57
N GLY A 226 -17.16 7.97 -14.34
CA GLY A 226 -16.59 9.04 -15.14
C GLY A 226 -15.43 9.77 -14.47
N THR A 227 -15.09 9.43 -13.22
CA THR A 227 -13.89 9.96 -12.55
C THR A 227 -12.64 9.43 -13.24
N VAL A 228 -11.62 10.27 -13.35
CA VAL A 228 -10.28 9.93 -13.87
C VAL A 228 -9.20 10.57 -13.01
N THR A 229 -8.01 10.01 -12.99
CA THR A 229 -6.83 10.68 -12.42
C THR A 229 -6.44 11.88 -13.28
N ASN A 230 -6.19 13.01 -12.63
CA ASN A 230 -5.79 14.28 -13.24
C ASN A 230 -5.22 15.22 -12.16
N ALA A 231 -4.87 16.45 -12.54
CA ALA A 231 -4.33 17.47 -11.63
C ALA A 231 -5.30 17.97 -10.54
N ASP A 232 -6.58 17.59 -10.55
CA ASP A 232 -7.53 17.95 -9.48
C ASP A 232 -7.44 17.00 -8.27
N TRP A 233 -6.79 15.84 -8.44
CA TRP A 233 -6.40 14.98 -7.32
C TRP A 233 -5.38 15.70 -6.45
N LYS A 234 -5.31 15.35 -5.17
CA LYS A 234 -4.27 15.83 -4.25
C LYS A 234 -3.36 14.70 -3.87
N CYS A 235 -2.05 14.94 -3.85
CA CYS A 235 -1.06 13.93 -3.51
C CYS A 235 -0.09 14.44 -2.45
N GLN A 236 0.37 13.54 -1.59
CA GLN A 236 1.34 13.82 -0.54
C GLN A 236 2.34 12.67 -0.41
N VAL A 237 3.63 13.01 -0.36
CA VAL A 237 4.72 12.05 -0.16
C VAL A 237 5.02 11.83 1.32
N TYR A 238 5.39 10.60 1.66
CA TYR A 238 5.75 10.14 3.01
C TYR A 238 7.11 9.44 3.10
N TYR A 239 7.71 9.08 1.96
CA TYR A 239 9.04 8.52 1.86
C TYR A 239 9.74 9.09 0.64
N VAL A 240 10.85 9.82 0.84
CA VAL A 240 11.65 10.46 -0.21
C VAL A 240 13.07 9.87 -0.22
N ALA A 241 13.51 9.31 -1.34
CA ALA A 241 14.84 8.73 -1.52
C ALA A 241 15.19 8.55 -3.01
N PRO A 242 16.48 8.47 -3.38
CA PRO A 242 17.65 8.84 -2.58
C PRO A 242 17.83 10.36 -2.51
N VAL A 243 18.39 10.85 -1.41
CA VAL A 243 18.90 12.22 -1.31
C VAL A 243 20.33 12.24 -0.77
N ASP A 244 21.14 13.19 -1.24
CA ASP A 244 22.49 13.44 -0.70
C ASP A 244 22.44 14.02 0.72
N ASP A 245 21.46 14.88 0.95
CA ASP A 245 21.23 15.62 2.19
C ASP A 245 19.73 15.84 2.35
N ALA A 246 19.16 15.32 3.42
CA ALA A 246 17.75 15.45 3.77
C ALA A 246 17.23 16.90 3.80
N SER A 247 18.11 17.90 3.95
CA SER A 247 17.73 19.32 3.95
C SER A 247 17.26 19.85 2.60
N CYS A 248 17.40 19.10 1.50
CA CYS A 248 16.78 19.47 0.22
C CYS A 248 15.25 19.26 0.23
N VAL A 249 14.73 18.38 1.09
CA VAL A 249 13.30 18.13 1.25
C VAL A 249 12.71 19.23 2.13
N ALA A 250 11.86 20.05 1.53
CA ALA A 250 11.15 21.11 2.25
C ALA A 250 9.98 20.52 3.02
N VAL A 251 9.65 21.15 4.15
CA VAL A 251 8.47 20.82 4.95
C VAL A 251 7.68 22.09 5.24
N ASP A 252 6.41 22.08 4.89
CA ASP A 252 5.52 23.22 5.09
C ASP A 252 5.06 23.34 6.56
N ALA A 253 4.25 24.37 6.84
CA ALA A 253 3.73 24.61 8.19
C ALA A 253 2.75 23.54 8.69
N ASN A 254 2.26 22.67 7.80
CA ASN A 254 1.34 21.58 8.11
C ASN A 254 2.06 20.22 8.18
N GLY A 255 3.39 20.22 8.01
CA GLY A 255 4.19 18.99 8.01
C GLY A 255 4.19 18.23 6.68
N ASN A 256 3.72 18.85 5.59
CA ASN A 256 3.75 18.24 4.26
C ASN A 256 5.17 18.34 3.68
N LEU A 257 5.72 17.21 3.25
CA LEU A 257 6.96 17.08 2.50
C LEU A 257 6.82 17.61 1.07
N ASP A 258 7.87 18.26 0.57
CA ASP A 258 8.04 18.69 -0.82
C ASP A 258 9.51 18.47 -1.26
N SER A 259 9.69 17.57 -2.22
CA SER A 259 10.99 17.17 -2.78
C SER A 259 11.28 17.83 -4.13
N SER A 260 10.43 18.75 -4.60
CA SER A 260 10.54 19.39 -5.93
C SER A 260 11.85 20.14 -6.17
N ALA A 261 12.52 20.57 -5.10
CA ALA A 261 13.79 21.27 -5.15
C ALA A 261 15.02 20.35 -5.07
N CYS A 262 14.83 19.06 -4.77
CA CYS A 262 15.92 18.10 -4.66
C CYS A 262 16.45 17.71 -6.07
N PRO A 263 17.76 17.47 -6.22
CA PRO A 263 18.30 16.82 -7.42
C PRO A 263 17.70 15.41 -7.57
N SER A 264 17.24 15.02 -8.77
CA SER A 264 16.46 13.77 -8.95
C SER A 264 16.98 12.82 -10.04
N SER A 265 18.22 12.99 -10.51
CA SER A 265 18.81 12.08 -11.52
C SER A 265 20.07 11.43 -11.02
N ASP A 266 20.42 10.25 -11.55
CA ASP A 266 21.62 9.49 -11.18
C ASP A 266 22.90 10.36 -11.14
N ASN A 267 23.05 11.28 -12.10
CA ASN A 267 24.23 12.14 -12.20
C ASN A 267 24.19 13.33 -11.23
N ALA A 268 22.99 13.75 -10.82
CA ALA A 268 22.80 14.93 -9.99
C ALA A 268 22.79 14.59 -8.49
N VAL A 269 22.35 13.38 -8.13
CA VAL A 269 22.41 12.85 -6.76
C VAL A 269 23.76 12.16 -6.58
N SER A 270 24.66 12.79 -5.84
CA SER A 270 26.06 12.36 -5.71
C SER A 270 26.18 10.96 -5.09
N CYS A 271 25.38 10.62 -4.08
CA CYS A 271 25.46 9.36 -3.35
C CYS A 271 25.22 8.14 -4.25
N VAL A 272 24.40 8.29 -5.31
CA VAL A 272 24.06 7.21 -6.27
C VAL A 272 25.32 6.62 -6.91
N ASN A 273 26.31 7.47 -7.20
CA ASN A 273 27.57 7.08 -7.81
C ASN A 273 28.74 6.98 -6.81
N ASN A 274 28.49 7.24 -5.52
CA ASN A 274 29.52 7.36 -4.48
C ASN A 274 29.11 6.62 -3.21
N ASP A 275 29.07 5.28 -3.26
CA ASP A 275 28.71 4.40 -2.13
C ASP A 275 27.24 4.53 -1.68
N PRO A 276 26.27 4.25 -2.59
CA PRO A 276 24.85 4.47 -2.32
C PRO A 276 24.32 3.65 -1.15
N GLU A 277 24.83 2.44 -0.96
CA GLU A 277 24.40 1.53 0.12
C GLU A 277 24.67 2.09 1.52
N ASN A 278 25.60 3.03 1.66
CA ASN A 278 26.05 3.55 2.95
C ASN A 278 25.93 5.07 3.08
N THR A 279 25.71 5.79 1.98
CA THR A 279 25.76 7.27 1.98
C THR A 279 24.47 7.93 1.51
N CYS A 280 23.64 7.26 0.72
CA CYS A 280 22.35 7.82 0.35
C CYS A 280 21.45 7.91 1.58
N GLN A 281 20.73 9.01 1.67
CA GLN A 281 19.77 9.25 2.72
C GLN A 281 18.35 9.09 2.20
N ALA A 282 17.44 8.87 3.14
CA ALA A 282 16.01 8.94 2.91
C ALA A 282 15.34 9.78 3.98
N VAL A 283 14.25 10.45 3.61
CA VAL A 283 13.39 11.23 4.50
C VAL A 283 12.05 10.52 4.62
N HIS A 284 11.64 10.27 5.86
CA HIS A 284 10.40 9.58 6.18
C HIS A 284 9.48 10.47 7.02
N ALA A 285 8.18 10.37 6.75
CA ALA A 285 7.11 10.95 7.54
C ALA A 285 6.06 9.88 7.84
N ALA A 286 5.48 9.93 9.04
CA ALA A 286 4.47 8.96 9.44
C ALA A 286 3.18 9.23 8.66
N LEU A 287 2.66 8.21 7.99
CA LEU A 287 1.36 8.29 7.33
C LEU A 287 0.25 8.42 8.40
N PRO A 288 -0.60 9.46 8.37
CA PRO A 288 -1.69 9.62 9.32
C PRO A 288 -2.62 8.39 9.32
N ALA A 289 -3.04 7.90 10.47
CA ALA A 289 -3.79 6.65 10.56
C ALA A 289 -5.16 6.69 9.85
N ASP A 290 -5.73 7.87 9.65
CA ASP A 290 -7.02 8.13 9.01
C ASP A 290 -6.88 8.76 7.61
N TRP A 291 -5.69 8.66 6.98
CA TRP A 291 -5.38 9.25 5.68
C TRP A 291 -6.34 8.83 4.55
N ASP A 292 -7.05 7.70 4.67
CA ASP A 292 -7.99 7.16 3.69
C ASP A 292 -9.45 7.53 4.00
N SER A 293 -9.70 8.10 5.18
CA SER A 293 -11.03 8.45 5.67
C SER A 293 -11.68 9.54 4.82
N PRO A 294 -13.00 9.46 4.57
CA PRO A 294 -13.74 10.52 3.90
C PRO A 294 -13.80 11.83 4.71
N THR A 295 -13.43 11.82 5.99
CA THR A 295 -13.41 13.02 6.85
C THR A 295 -12.01 13.61 7.08
N PHE A 296 -10.97 12.98 6.55
CA PHE A 296 -9.60 13.51 6.67
C PHE A 296 -9.45 14.83 5.91
N ASP A 297 -8.77 15.80 6.53
CA ASP A 297 -8.58 17.13 5.99
C ASP A 297 -7.32 17.19 5.11
N ASP A 298 -7.52 16.99 3.80
CA ASP A 298 -6.48 17.16 2.78
C ASP A 298 -6.41 18.59 2.23
N SER A 299 -7.01 19.59 2.90
CA SER A 299 -7.08 20.97 2.38
C SER A 299 -5.71 21.63 2.19
N THR A 300 -4.69 21.14 2.90
CA THR A 300 -3.32 21.65 2.84
C THR A 300 -2.44 20.91 1.82
N TRP A 301 -2.89 19.76 1.30
CA TRP A 301 -2.14 19.00 0.30
C TRP A 301 -2.13 19.72 -1.04
N LEU A 302 -1.03 19.56 -1.76
CA LEU A 302 -0.88 20.12 -3.09
C LEU A 302 -1.65 19.29 -4.12
N PRO A 303 -2.12 19.94 -5.20
CA PRO A 303 -2.61 19.23 -6.38
C PRO A 303 -1.56 18.26 -6.92
N ALA A 304 -2.01 17.15 -7.48
CA ALA A 304 -1.16 16.15 -8.09
C ALA A 304 -0.42 16.74 -9.31
N SER A 305 0.84 16.33 -9.47
CA SER A 305 1.55 16.58 -10.73
C SER A 305 1.09 15.56 -11.77
N THR A 306 1.01 15.99 -13.03
CA THR A 306 0.65 15.10 -14.15
C THR A 306 1.87 14.81 -15.01
N PHE A 307 2.00 13.55 -15.43
CA PHE A 307 3.11 13.05 -16.24
C PHE A 307 2.60 12.40 -17.53
N THR A 308 3.45 12.35 -18.54
CA THR A 308 3.14 11.62 -19.78
C THR A 308 3.44 10.14 -19.62
N ALA A 309 2.86 9.30 -20.47
CA ALA A 309 3.23 7.88 -20.51
C ALA A 309 4.73 7.68 -20.79
N ASP A 310 5.37 8.53 -21.60
CA ASP A 310 6.81 8.41 -21.89
C ASP A 310 7.68 8.75 -20.67
N ASP A 311 7.15 9.52 -19.71
CA ASP A 311 7.84 9.83 -18.46
C ASP A 311 7.77 8.66 -17.45
N VAL A 312 6.70 7.85 -17.52
CA VAL A 312 6.40 6.79 -16.53
C VAL A 312 6.67 5.40 -17.09
N THR A 313 6.01 5.03 -18.20
CA THR A 313 6.01 3.63 -18.61
C THR A 313 5.75 3.39 -20.08
N ASN A 314 6.35 2.32 -20.60
CA ASN A 314 5.98 1.71 -21.87
C ASN A 314 5.53 0.25 -21.70
N ALA A 315 5.15 -0.15 -20.49
CA ALA A 315 4.74 -1.52 -20.19
C ALA A 315 3.41 -1.92 -20.84
N GLU A 316 3.31 -3.18 -21.26
CA GLU A 316 2.12 -3.72 -21.93
C GLU A 316 0.86 -3.62 -21.04
N GLY A 317 1.01 -3.73 -19.71
CA GLY A 317 -0.08 -3.56 -18.75
C GLY A 317 -0.84 -2.23 -18.88
N PHE A 318 -0.15 -1.16 -19.29
CA PHE A 318 -0.76 0.12 -19.63
C PHE A 318 -1.01 0.26 -21.13
N ARG A 319 0.01 0.03 -21.97
CA ARG A 319 -0.03 0.32 -23.42
C ARG A 319 -1.18 -0.37 -24.15
N ASN A 320 -1.57 -1.57 -23.70
CA ASN A 320 -2.70 -2.31 -24.27
C ASN A 320 -4.06 -1.63 -24.05
N TYR A 321 -4.17 -0.75 -23.04
CA TYR A 321 -5.42 -0.15 -22.58
C TYR A 321 -5.43 1.38 -22.52
N GLU A 322 -4.33 2.05 -22.90
CA GLU A 322 -4.19 3.51 -22.95
C GLU A 322 -5.38 4.20 -23.64
N ASN A 323 -5.84 3.64 -24.76
CA ASN A 323 -6.91 4.22 -25.59
C ASN A 323 -8.30 3.64 -25.28
N THR A 324 -8.43 2.82 -24.24
CA THR A 324 -9.69 2.20 -23.82
C THR A 324 -9.96 2.49 -22.35
N LEU A 325 -9.39 1.70 -21.43
CA LEU A 325 -9.65 1.81 -20.00
C LEU A 325 -9.03 3.07 -19.41
N PHE A 326 -7.86 3.49 -19.87
CA PHE A 326 -7.19 4.69 -19.34
C PHE A 326 -7.42 5.94 -20.20
N SER A 327 -8.42 5.91 -21.08
CA SER A 327 -8.68 7.04 -21.98
C SER A 327 -9.14 8.27 -21.21
N GLY A 328 -8.41 9.37 -21.36
CA GLY A 328 -8.74 10.66 -20.73
C GLY A 328 -8.28 10.79 -19.27
N ALA A 329 -7.60 9.78 -18.73
CA ALA A 329 -6.88 9.86 -17.47
C ALA A 329 -5.43 10.31 -17.72
N ASP A 330 -4.86 11.02 -16.76
CA ASP A 330 -3.45 11.40 -16.72
C ASP A 330 -2.72 10.51 -15.71
N PHE A 331 -1.44 10.22 -15.96
CA PHE A 331 -0.58 9.73 -14.89
C PHE A 331 -0.39 10.82 -13.86
N ILE A 332 -0.60 10.48 -12.59
CA ILE A 332 -0.44 11.38 -11.45
C ILE A 332 0.61 10.85 -10.48
N TRP A 333 1.27 11.79 -9.81
CA TRP A 333 2.15 11.55 -8.66
C TRP A 333 2.18 12.80 -7.75
N SER A 334 3.03 12.79 -6.73
CA SER A 334 3.39 14.01 -5.99
C SER A 334 4.33 14.91 -6.81
N SER A 335 5.13 15.75 -6.16
CA SER A 335 5.97 16.74 -6.83
C SER A 335 7.14 16.15 -7.63
N ASN A 336 7.61 14.96 -7.29
CA ASN A 336 8.83 14.39 -7.85
C ASN A 336 8.61 12.92 -8.22
N LEU A 337 8.57 12.64 -9.53
CA LEU A 337 8.35 11.29 -10.04
C LEU A 337 9.45 10.30 -9.63
N ASP A 338 10.68 10.81 -9.50
CA ASP A 338 11.88 9.98 -9.35
C ASP A 338 12.24 9.70 -7.87
N LEU A 339 11.89 10.62 -6.95
CA LEU A 339 12.34 10.55 -5.55
C LEU A 339 11.25 10.19 -4.56
N ASP A 340 9.97 10.37 -4.91
CA ASP A 340 8.87 10.19 -3.98
C ASP A 340 8.43 8.72 -4.01
N ASN A 341 8.93 7.91 -3.06
CA ASN A 341 8.81 6.45 -3.07
C ASN A 341 7.53 5.93 -2.41
N GLN A 342 6.98 6.65 -1.43
CA GLN A 342 5.66 6.36 -0.85
C GLN A 342 4.80 7.61 -0.96
N VAL A 343 3.74 7.53 -1.76
CA VAL A 343 2.83 8.64 -2.04
C VAL A 343 1.41 8.21 -1.72
N VAL A 344 0.62 9.14 -1.21
CA VAL A 344 -0.82 8.97 -1.08
C VAL A 344 -1.53 10.02 -1.91
N CYS A 345 -2.52 9.61 -2.69
CA CYS A 345 -3.36 10.52 -3.46
C CYS A 345 -4.85 10.37 -3.11
N ARG A 346 -5.58 11.48 -3.12
CA ARG A 346 -6.99 11.56 -2.77
C ARG A 346 -7.80 12.38 -3.77
N SER A 347 -9.05 12.01 -3.95
CA SER A 347 -10.06 12.80 -4.67
C SER A 347 -11.43 12.58 -4.05
N THR A 348 -12.22 13.66 -3.91
CA THR A 348 -13.59 13.58 -3.40
C THR A 348 -14.59 14.03 -4.47
N VAL A 349 -15.49 13.14 -4.84
CA VAL A 349 -16.47 13.35 -5.91
C VAL A 349 -17.87 13.44 -5.30
N SER A 350 -18.59 14.53 -5.60
CA SER A 350 -19.87 14.83 -4.92
C SER A 350 -21.08 14.07 -5.48
N ALA A 351 -21.03 13.68 -6.76
CA ALA A 351 -22.09 12.98 -7.48
C ALA A 351 -21.51 12.35 -8.78
N PRO A 352 -22.21 11.37 -9.39
CA PRO A 352 -21.82 10.80 -10.68
C PRO A 352 -21.79 11.81 -11.84
#